data_AF-A0A284VPD0-F1
#
_entry.id   AF-A0A284VPD0-F1
#
_cell.length_a   1.000
_cell.length_b   1.000
_cell.length_c   1.000
_cell.angle_alpha   90.00
_cell.angle_beta   90.00
_cell.angle_gamma   90.00
#
_symmetry.space_group_name_H-M   'P 1'
#
loop_
_entity.id
_entity.type
_entity.pdbx_description
1 polymer ?
#
loop_
_entity_poly.entity_id
_entity_poly.type
_entity_poly.pdbx_seq_one_letter_code
_entity_poly.pdbx_strand_id
1 'polypeptide(L)'
;MALSNQVFNEIARYGFENHTCSKVSVHRATYYSIREKHPELPCSILQGIRDVACESLKGLELKKCPASKPFSAIRYNKRVHRINLIKQNVSLSSVKGRVTATYSIPEYYRQYLNWEFKTSTLRYNRQKDTFYLHVVIHKLSPEPVGDKVLGIDRGIVNIAVTSNNRFSIVNLSRT
;
A
#
# COMPACT_ATOMS: atom_id res chain seq x y z
N MET A 1 -15.78 3.87 -4.57
CA MET A 1 -14.45 4.50 -4.33
C MET A 1 -14.58 5.98 -3.99
N ALA A 2 -15.39 6.76 -4.72
CA ALA A 2 -15.57 8.20 -4.46
C ALA A 2 -15.90 8.53 -2.99
N LEU A 3 -16.84 7.80 -2.36
CA LEU A 3 -17.16 7.98 -0.94
C LEU A 3 -15.93 7.84 -0.04
N SER A 4 -15.10 6.82 -0.26
CA SER A 4 -13.87 6.63 0.52
C SER A 4 -12.87 7.77 0.36
N ASN A 5 -12.80 8.39 -0.83
CA ASN A 5 -11.95 9.55 -1.07
C ASN A 5 -12.52 10.83 -0.43
N GLN A 6 -13.86 10.97 -0.35
CA GLN A 6 -14.51 12.05 0.39
C GLN A 6 -14.24 11.94 1.89
N VAL A 7 -14.45 10.75 2.47
CA VAL A 7 -14.17 10.47 3.88
C VAL A 7 -12.69 10.66 4.21
N PHE A 8 -11.79 10.29 3.30
CA PHE A 8 -10.36 10.60 3.43
C PHE A 8 -10.13 12.10 3.60
N ASN A 9 -10.73 12.92 2.72
CA ASN A 9 -10.55 14.36 2.73
C ASN A 9 -11.10 15.00 4.03
N GLU A 10 -12.22 14.49 4.54
CA GLU A 10 -12.78 14.94 5.82
C GLU A 10 -11.85 14.64 7.00
N ILE A 11 -11.35 13.39 7.09
CA ILE A 11 -10.40 12.99 8.13
C ILE A 11 -9.08 13.77 8.02
N ALA A 12 -8.56 13.91 6.80
CA ALA A 12 -7.32 14.64 6.53
C ALA A 12 -7.44 16.11 6.93
N ARG A 13 -8.58 16.75 6.63
CA ARG A 13 -8.86 18.13 7.03
C ARG A 13 -8.86 18.28 8.55
N TYR A 14 -9.58 17.40 9.26
CA TYR A 14 -9.59 17.40 10.73
C TYR A 14 -8.17 17.29 11.30
N GLY A 15 -7.39 16.32 10.81
CA GLY A 15 -6.01 16.11 11.29
C GLY A 15 -5.10 17.30 10.99
N PHE A 16 -5.27 17.97 9.84
CA PHE A 16 -4.52 19.16 9.48
C PHE A 16 -4.87 20.36 10.38
N GLU A 17 -6.16 20.66 10.55
CA GLU A 17 -6.66 21.78 11.36
C GLU A 17 -6.28 21.64 12.85
N ASN A 18 -6.21 20.40 13.35
CA ASN A 18 -5.84 20.11 14.74
C ASN A 18 -4.35 19.76 14.90
N HIS A 19 -3.52 20.00 13.87
CA HIS A 19 -2.09 19.72 13.85
C HIS A 19 -1.71 18.33 14.39
N THR A 20 -2.46 17.29 14.00
CA THR A 20 -2.25 15.93 14.49
C THR A 20 -2.28 14.90 13.37
N CYS A 21 -1.29 14.00 13.40
CA CYS A 21 -1.25 12.78 12.60
C CYS A 21 -1.41 11.51 13.45
N SER A 22 -1.80 11.67 14.72
CA SER A 22 -1.99 10.54 15.64
C SER A 22 -3.23 9.73 15.24
N LYS A 23 -3.01 8.48 14.82
CA LYS A 23 -4.09 7.54 14.47
C LYS A 23 -5.10 7.38 15.61
N VAL A 24 -4.66 7.42 16.86
CA VAL A 24 -5.52 7.27 18.04
C VAL A 24 -6.37 8.53 18.25
N SER A 25 -5.75 9.71 18.23
CA SER A 25 -6.44 10.97 18.46
C SER A 25 -7.47 11.25 17.36
N VAL A 26 -7.06 11.09 16.10
CA VAL A 26 -7.95 11.25 14.94
C VAL A 26 -9.10 10.25 14.98
N HIS A 27 -8.85 9.00 15.40
CA HIS A 27 -9.91 8.00 15.52
C HIS A 27 -10.97 8.41 16.54
N ARG A 28 -10.57 8.82 17.74
CA ARG A 28 -11.50 9.23 18.80
C ARG A 28 -12.38 10.41 18.37
N ALA A 29 -11.80 11.37 17.64
CA ALA A 29 -12.51 12.57 17.21
C ALA A 29 -13.45 12.36 16.01
N THR A 30 -13.06 11.50 15.06
CA THR A 30 -13.77 11.43 13.75
C THR A 30 -14.60 10.16 13.57
N TYR A 31 -14.38 9.10 14.36
CA TYR A 31 -14.98 7.80 14.06
C TYR A 31 -16.51 7.81 14.17
N TYR A 32 -17.07 8.28 15.28
CA TYR A 32 -18.52 8.24 15.50
C TYR A 32 -19.28 9.16 14.55
N SER A 33 -18.79 10.39 14.34
CA SER A 33 -19.41 11.34 13.41
C SER A 33 -19.42 10.82 11.97
N ILE A 34 -18.33 10.20 11.51
CA ILE A 34 -18.28 9.61 10.16
C ILE A 34 -19.15 8.36 10.06
N ARG A 35 -19.24 7.55 11.13
CA ARG A 35 -20.12 6.38 11.17
C ARG A 35 -21.60 6.75 11.10
N GLU A 36 -21.99 7.87 11.70
CA GLU A 36 -23.35 8.40 11.63
C GLU A 36 -23.67 8.96 10.23
N LYS A 37 -22.73 9.70 9.62
CA LYS A 37 -22.90 10.23 8.26
C LYS A 37 -22.89 9.15 7.17
N HIS A 38 -22.12 8.09 7.36
CA HIS A 38 -21.89 7.04 6.37
C HIS A 38 -22.03 5.64 6.99
N PRO A 39 -23.23 5.25 7.42
CA PRO A 39 -23.48 3.95 8.04
C PRO A 39 -23.16 2.77 7.10
N GLU A 40 -23.27 2.98 5.79
CA GLU A 40 -22.98 2.01 4.72
C GLU A 40 -21.49 1.70 4.55
N LEU A 41 -20.59 2.56 5.07
CA LEU A 41 -19.16 2.36 4.95
C LEU A 41 -18.67 1.31 5.97
N PRO A 42 -18.10 0.18 5.54
CA PRO A 42 -17.60 -0.83 6.47
C PRO A 42 -16.54 -0.26 7.43
N CYS A 43 -16.66 -0.54 8.74
CA CYS A 43 -15.79 0.04 9.78
C CYS A 43 -14.30 -0.17 9.51
N SER A 44 -13.95 -1.32 8.97
CA SER A 44 -12.58 -1.71 8.64
C SER A 44 -12.03 -0.98 7.40
N ILE A 45 -12.89 -0.59 6.43
CA ILE A 45 -12.51 0.31 5.35
C ILE A 45 -12.32 1.73 5.91
N LEU A 46 -13.22 2.19 6.78
CA LEU A 46 -13.09 3.48 7.45
C LEU A 46 -11.77 3.61 8.23
N GLN A 47 -11.41 2.61 9.02
CA GLN A 47 -10.12 2.57 9.73
C GLN A 47 -8.93 2.60 8.77
N GLY A 48 -9.01 1.90 7.64
CA GLY A 48 -7.99 1.97 6.58
C GLY A 48 -7.86 3.37 5.97
N ILE A 49 -8.99 4.03 5.69
CA ILE A 49 -9.01 5.41 5.19
C ILE A 49 -8.36 6.36 6.19
N ARG A 50 -8.71 6.25 7.48
CA ARG A 50 -8.10 7.01 8.58
C ARG A 50 -6.58 6.82 8.61
N ASP A 51 -6.12 5.58 8.52
CA ASP A 51 -4.68 5.29 8.56
C ASP A 51 -3.93 5.93 7.41
N VAL A 52 -4.47 5.83 6.19
CA VAL A 52 -3.86 6.47 5.01
C VAL A 52 -3.88 7.99 5.13
N ALA A 53 -4.94 8.59 5.70
CA ALA A 53 -5.01 10.03 5.94
C ALA A 53 -3.94 10.49 6.95
N CYS A 54 -3.80 9.79 8.08
CA CYS A 54 -2.77 10.08 9.08
C CYS A 54 -1.36 9.89 8.53
N GLU A 55 -1.12 8.82 7.75
CA GLU A 55 0.16 8.58 7.08
C GLU A 55 0.49 9.67 6.05
N SER A 56 -0.50 10.15 5.30
CA SER A 56 -0.33 11.24 4.34
C SER A 56 -0.01 12.57 5.03
N LEU A 57 -0.72 12.89 6.13
CA LEU A 57 -0.44 14.06 6.96
C LEU A 57 0.99 14.02 7.52
N LYS A 58 1.40 12.86 8.04
CA LYS A 58 2.76 12.64 8.56
C LYS A 58 3.82 12.79 7.47
N GLY A 59 3.59 12.21 6.29
CA GLY A 59 4.52 12.28 5.17
C GLY A 59 4.68 13.69 4.58
N LEU A 60 3.67 14.54 4.75
CA LEU A 60 3.72 15.97 4.39
C LEU A 60 4.19 16.86 5.54
N GLU A 61 4.59 16.28 6.68
CA GLU A 61 5.03 17.00 7.89
C GLU A 61 4.01 18.05 8.35
N LEU A 62 2.72 17.83 8.11
CA LEU A 62 1.64 18.81 8.36
C LEU A 62 1.84 20.18 7.69
N LYS A 63 2.70 20.30 6.66
CA LYS A 63 2.91 21.54 5.89
C LYS A 63 1.78 21.82 4.91
N LYS A 64 1.05 20.79 4.49
CA LYS A 64 -0.07 20.88 3.55
C LYS A 64 -1.14 19.84 3.87
N CYS A 65 -2.41 20.22 3.75
CA CYS A 65 -3.52 19.28 3.84
C CYS A 65 -3.51 18.33 2.62
N PRO A 66 -3.35 17.01 2.80
CA PRO A 66 -3.45 16.06 1.69
C PRO A 66 -4.88 16.02 1.17
N ALA A 67 -5.02 15.83 -0.14
CA ALA A 67 -6.31 15.69 -0.80
C ALA A 67 -6.30 14.49 -1.74
N SER A 68 -7.35 13.66 -1.62
CA SER A 68 -7.63 12.52 -2.47
C SER A 68 -8.62 12.93 -3.56
N LYS A 69 -8.32 12.55 -4.81
CA LYS A 69 -9.20 12.78 -5.96
C LYS A 69 -10.25 11.66 -6.02
N PRO A 70 -11.40 11.87 -6.69
CA PRO A 70 -12.34 10.78 -6.95
C PRO A 70 -11.64 9.61 -7.65
N PHE A 71 -11.94 8.39 -7.18
CA PHE A 71 -11.36 7.14 -7.65
C PHE A 71 -9.87 6.94 -7.33
N SER A 72 -9.30 7.77 -6.46
CA SER A 72 -7.97 7.49 -5.88
C SER A 72 -7.98 6.16 -5.14
N ALA A 73 -6.83 5.48 -5.17
CA ALA A 73 -6.69 4.12 -4.69
C ALA A 73 -7.06 3.96 -3.21
N ILE A 74 -7.60 2.79 -2.84
CA ILE A 74 -8.08 2.48 -1.50
C ILE A 74 -7.29 1.30 -0.94
N ARG A 75 -6.75 1.47 0.26
CA ARG A 75 -6.07 0.39 0.99
C ARG A 75 -7.10 -0.55 1.63
N TYR A 76 -6.93 -1.84 1.37
CA TYR A 76 -7.71 -2.93 1.96
C TYR A 76 -6.80 -3.69 2.95
N ASN A 77 -7.20 -3.73 4.22
CA ASN A 77 -6.48 -4.46 5.26
C ASN A 77 -6.87 -5.95 5.30
N LYS A 78 -6.03 -6.81 5.90
CA LYS A 78 -6.26 -8.28 5.99
C LYS A 78 -7.65 -8.67 6.54
N ARG A 79 -8.33 -7.80 7.29
CA ARG A 79 -9.66 -8.06 7.88
C ARG A 79 -10.81 -7.81 6.91
N VAL A 80 -10.62 -7.09 5.79
CA VAL A 80 -11.68 -6.77 4.81
C VAL A 80 -11.63 -7.51 3.49
N HIS A 81 -10.54 -8.21 3.21
CA HIS A 81 -10.42 -8.94 1.95
C HIS A 81 -10.01 -10.39 2.19
N ARG A 82 -10.57 -11.30 1.40
CA ARG A 82 -10.04 -12.65 1.25
C ARG A 82 -9.42 -12.72 -0.13
N ILE A 83 -8.10 -12.68 -0.21
CA ILE A 83 -7.35 -12.86 -1.45
C ILE A 83 -6.79 -14.26 -1.38
N ASN A 84 -7.24 -15.14 -2.27
CA ASN A 84 -6.66 -16.45 -2.43
C ASN A 84 -5.79 -16.44 -3.67
N LEU A 85 -4.47 -16.29 -3.45
CA LEU A 85 -3.48 -16.27 -4.52
C LEU A 85 -3.47 -17.57 -5.34
N ILE A 86 -3.70 -18.72 -4.70
CA ILE A 86 -3.70 -20.04 -5.34
C ILE A 86 -4.98 -20.25 -6.16
N LYS A 87 -6.15 -19.94 -5.58
CA LYS A 87 -7.46 -20.08 -6.23
C LYS A 87 -7.82 -18.91 -7.15
N GLN A 88 -6.91 -17.94 -7.31
CA GLN A 88 -7.06 -16.81 -8.22
C GLN A 88 -8.38 -16.06 -8.05
N ASN A 89 -8.83 -15.93 -6.79
CA ASN A 89 -10.05 -15.22 -6.45
C ASN A 89 -9.81 -14.20 -5.35
N VAL A 90 -10.54 -13.10 -5.47
CA VAL A 90 -10.55 -12.04 -4.49
C VAL A 90 -11.97 -11.75 -4.09
N SER A 91 -12.16 -11.53 -2.79
CA SER A 91 -13.41 -11.08 -2.21
C SER A 91 -13.17 -9.78 -1.44
N LEU A 92 -13.71 -8.67 -1.93
CA LEU A 92 -13.53 -7.32 -1.40
C LEU A 92 -14.83 -6.82 -0.76
N SER A 93 -14.77 -6.31 0.47
CA SER A 93 -15.91 -5.58 1.05
C SER A 93 -16.15 -4.28 0.30
N SER A 94 -17.41 -3.94 0.06
CA SER A 94 -17.83 -2.65 -0.51
C SER A 94 -19.05 -2.10 0.24
N VAL A 95 -19.45 -0.87 -0.09
CA VAL A 95 -20.68 -0.25 0.45
C VAL A 95 -21.96 -1.01 0.05
N LYS A 96 -21.92 -1.80 -1.03
CA LYS A 96 -23.05 -2.64 -1.50
C LYS A 96 -22.90 -4.11 -1.09
N GLY A 97 -22.10 -4.39 -0.07
CA GLY A 97 -21.75 -5.76 0.31
C GLY A 97 -20.47 -6.24 -0.38
N ARG A 98 -20.25 -7.55 -0.39
CA ARG A 98 -18.97 -8.14 -0.78
C ARG A 98 -18.95 -8.47 -2.28
N VAL A 99 -17.95 -7.95 -2.98
CA VAL A 99 -17.72 -8.21 -4.41
C VAL A 99 -16.69 -9.31 -4.54
N THR A 100 -17.02 -10.35 -5.31
CA THR A 100 -16.08 -11.43 -5.65
C THR A 100 -15.66 -11.31 -7.10
N ALA A 101 -14.37 -11.43 -7.36
CA ALA A 101 -13.78 -11.38 -8.69
C ALA A 101 -12.69 -12.44 -8.82
N THR A 102 -12.50 -12.91 -10.06
CA THR A 102 -11.36 -13.75 -10.45
C THR A 102 -10.30 -12.89 -11.13
N TYR A 103 -9.05 -13.35 -11.12
CA TYR A 103 -7.96 -12.64 -11.78
C TYR A 103 -6.90 -13.63 -12.27
N SER A 104 -6.24 -13.31 -13.38
CA SER A 104 -5.14 -14.11 -13.90
C SER A 104 -3.80 -13.68 -13.29
N ILE A 105 -3.00 -14.63 -12.83
CA ILE A 105 -1.62 -14.38 -12.40
C ILE A 105 -0.67 -14.82 -13.52
N PRO A 106 0.15 -13.90 -14.10
CA PRO A 106 1.19 -14.26 -15.05
C PRO A 106 2.15 -15.32 -14.50
N GLU A 107 2.67 -16.19 -15.39
CA GLU A 107 3.53 -17.32 -15.03
C GLU A 107 4.68 -16.93 -14.10
N TYR A 108 5.36 -15.83 -14.42
CA TYR A 108 6.49 -15.31 -13.64
C TYR A 108 6.14 -15.11 -12.17
N TYR A 109 4.94 -14.64 -11.85
CA TYR A 109 4.55 -14.34 -10.47
C TYR A 109 4.15 -15.58 -9.66
N ARG A 110 4.03 -16.76 -10.29
CA ARG A 110 3.68 -17.99 -9.57
C ARG A 110 4.71 -18.40 -8.51
N GLN A 111 5.97 -18.01 -8.69
CA GLN A 111 7.05 -18.24 -7.73
C GLN A 111 6.84 -17.54 -6.36
N TYR A 112 5.92 -16.57 -6.30
CA TYR A 112 5.66 -15.78 -5.09
C TYR A 112 4.37 -16.17 -4.37
N LEU A 113 3.64 -17.20 -4.84
CA LEU A 113 2.32 -17.56 -4.29
C LEU A 113 2.38 -18.09 -2.86
N ASN A 114 3.53 -18.60 -2.42
CA ASN A 114 3.76 -19.09 -1.06
C ASN A 114 4.25 -18.01 -0.08
N TRP A 115 4.39 -16.76 -0.53
CA TRP A 115 4.82 -15.68 0.36
C TRP A 115 3.68 -15.20 1.25
N GLU A 116 4.03 -14.63 2.40
CA GLU A 116 3.04 -14.10 3.33
C GLU A 116 2.37 -12.86 2.75
N PHE A 117 1.08 -12.94 2.49
CA PHE A 117 0.29 -11.76 2.15
C PHE A 117 0.33 -10.74 3.30
N LYS A 118 0.50 -9.44 3.02
CA LYS A 118 0.48 -8.35 4.01
C LYS A 118 -0.72 -7.42 3.87
N THR A 119 -0.86 -6.77 2.72
CA THR A 119 -1.91 -5.76 2.49
C THR A 119 -2.22 -5.68 1.01
N SER A 120 -3.33 -5.02 0.66
CA SER A 120 -3.65 -4.74 -0.74
C SER A 120 -4.15 -3.32 -0.94
N THR A 121 -4.01 -2.83 -2.17
CA THR A 121 -4.49 -1.52 -2.58
C THR A 121 -5.27 -1.66 -3.88
N LEU A 122 -6.56 -1.33 -3.85
CA LEU A 122 -7.41 -1.32 -5.04
C LEU A 122 -7.27 0.03 -5.75
N ARG A 123 -6.87 0.00 -7.02
CA ARG A 123 -6.76 1.16 -7.90
C ARG A 123 -7.72 1.00 -9.06
N TYR A 124 -8.41 2.07 -9.42
CA TYR A 124 -9.19 2.12 -10.65
C TYR A 124 -8.43 2.90 -11.72
N ASN A 125 -8.27 2.31 -12.90
CA ASN A 125 -7.72 2.98 -14.08
C ASN A 125 -8.87 3.43 -14.98
N ARG A 126 -9.12 4.74 -15.00
CA ARG A 126 -10.20 5.36 -15.80
C ARG A 126 -10.01 5.22 -17.30
N GLN A 127 -8.76 5.24 -17.79
CA GLN A 127 -8.49 5.17 -19.23
C GLN A 127 -8.79 3.78 -19.79
N LYS A 128 -8.57 2.74 -18.98
CA LYS A 128 -8.78 1.34 -19.36
C LYS A 128 -10.07 0.75 -18.80
N ASP A 129 -10.86 1.55 -18.07
CA ASP A 129 -12.01 1.10 -17.30
C ASP A 129 -11.76 -0.20 -16.51
N THR A 130 -10.60 -0.29 -15.85
CA THR A 130 -10.12 -1.55 -15.24
C THR A 130 -9.68 -1.33 -13.80
N PHE A 131 -10.05 -2.28 -12.93
CA PHE A 131 -9.55 -2.34 -11.56
C PHE A 131 -8.26 -3.14 -11.47
N TYR A 132 -7.28 -2.58 -10.77
CA TYR A 132 -6.02 -3.23 -10.43
C TYR A 132 -5.93 -3.42 -8.92
N LEU A 133 -5.65 -4.64 -8.50
CA LEU A 133 -5.39 -4.96 -7.11
C LEU A 133 -3.89 -5.12 -6.91
N HIS A 134 -3.27 -4.12 -6.28
CA HIS A 134 -1.87 -4.20 -5.89
C HIS A 134 -1.78 -5.01 -4.60
N VAL A 135 -1.09 -6.14 -4.65
CA VAL A 135 -0.92 -7.05 -3.51
C VAL A 135 0.50 -6.94 -2.98
N VAL A 136 0.63 -6.69 -1.68
CA VAL A 136 1.91 -6.68 -0.98
C VAL A 136 2.10 -8.03 -0.32
N ILE A 137 3.21 -8.69 -0.65
CA ILE A 137 3.65 -9.95 -0.08
C ILE A 137 4.99 -9.77 0.63
N HIS A 138 5.29 -10.67 1.55
CA HIS A 138 6.46 -10.62 2.39
C HIS A 138 7.04 -12.03 2.55
N LYS A 139 8.36 -12.12 2.49
CA LYS A 139 9.13 -13.31 2.84
C LYS A 139 10.30 -12.83 3.67
N LEU A 140 10.62 -13.60 4.72
CA LEU A 140 11.80 -13.33 5.53
C LEU A 140 13.05 -13.40 4.66
N SER A 141 14.00 -12.50 4.93
CA SER A 141 15.33 -12.60 4.35
C SER A 141 15.90 -13.99 4.65
N PRO A 142 16.63 -14.61 3.71
CA PRO A 142 17.36 -15.82 4.03
C PRO A 142 18.34 -15.51 5.15
N GLU A 143 18.50 -16.45 6.08
CA GLU A 143 19.58 -16.39 7.05
C GLU A 143 20.92 -16.37 6.29
N PRO A 144 21.89 -15.54 6.71
CA PRO A 144 23.21 -15.54 6.11
C PRO A 144 23.82 -16.94 6.23
N VAL A 145 24.30 -17.48 5.12
CA VAL A 145 24.93 -18.81 5.08
C VAL A 145 26.44 -18.62 4.99
N GLY A 146 27.15 -19.24 5.94
CA GLY A 146 28.62 -19.29 5.99
C GLY A 146 29.28 -18.21 6.84
N ASP A 147 30.59 -18.37 7.06
CA ASP A 147 31.36 -17.54 8.01
C ASP A 147 32.07 -16.35 7.36
N LYS A 148 31.82 -16.13 6.06
CA LYS A 148 32.51 -15.10 5.26
C LYS A 148 31.58 -13.92 5.02
N VAL A 149 32.04 -12.74 5.43
CA VAL A 149 31.39 -11.47 5.09
C VAL A 149 32.01 -10.91 3.81
N LEU A 150 31.17 -10.62 2.81
CA LEU A 150 31.58 -9.91 1.61
C LEU A 150 31.15 -8.45 1.72
N GLY A 151 32.10 -7.55 1.93
CA GLY A 151 31.84 -6.11 1.88
C GLY A 151 31.59 -5.69 0.44
N ILE A 152 30.56 -4.87 0.21
CA ILE A 152 30.25 -4.30 -1.10
C ILE A 152 30.25 -2.78 -0.97
N ASP A 153 31.17 -2.13 -1.67
CA ASP A 153 31.24 -0.67 -1.79
C ASP A 153 30.75 -0.22 -3.17
N ARG A 154 30.10 0.93 -3.25
CA ARG A 154 29.55 1.47 -4.50
C ARG A 154 30.20 2.82 -4.78
N GLY A 155 30.84 2.95 -5.94
CA GLY A 155 31.52 4.16 -6.37
C GLY A 155 30.93 4.77 -7.64
N ILE A 156 31.46 5.93 -8.02
CA ILE A 156 31.12 6.62 -9.28
C ILE A 156 31.70 5.88 -10.49
N VAL A 157 32.93 5.37 -10.36
CA VAL A 157 33.66 4.67 -11.44
C VAL A 157 33.27 3.19 -11.50
N ASN A 158 33.15 2.54 -10.35
CA ASN A 158 32.78 1.13 -10.23
C ASN A 158 31.41 1.03 -9.57
N ILE A 159 30.43 0.42 -10.24
CA ILE A 159 29.06 0.27 -9.67
C ILE A 159 29.12 -0.48 -8.34
N ALA A 160 29.96 -1.51 -8.28
CA ALA A 160 30.19 -2.30 -7.08
C ALA A 160 31.63 -2.81 -7.05
N VAL A 161 32.27 -2.65 -5.90
CA VAL A 161 33.58 -3.22 -5.56
C VAL A 161 33.38 -4.12 -4.35
N THR A 162 33.92 -5.32 -4.40
CA THR A 162 33.82 -6.27 -3.29
C THR A 162 35.13 -6.32 -2.48
N SER A 163 35.06 -6.66 -1.20
CA SER A 163 36.25 -6.77 -0.32
C SER A 163 37.27 -7.83 -0.74
N ASN A 164 36.94 -8.69 -1.71
CA ASN A 164 37.87 -9.60 -2.38
C ASN A 164 38.38 -9.08 -3.73
N ASN A 165 38.40 -7.75 -3.91
CA ASN A 165 38.92 -7.05 -5.08
C ASN A 165 38.26 -7.46 -6.41
N ARG A 166 36.95 -7.75 -6.42
CA ARG A 166 36.21 -7.89 -7.68
C ARG A 166 35.52 -6.57 -8.02
N PHE A 167 35.68 -6.15 -9.26
CA PHE A 167 35.19 -4.88 -9.77
C PHE A 167 34.09 -5.14 -10.79
N SER A 168 32.91 -4.56 -10.56
CA SER A 168 31.83 -4.53 -11.55
C SER A 168 31.85 -3.17 -12.26
N ILE A 169 32.37 -3.17 -13.49
CA ILE A 169 32.48 -1.97 -14.34
C ILE A 169 31.24 -1.90 -15.23
N VAL A 170 30.68 -0.71 -15.44
CA VAL A 170 29.76 -0.50 -16.56
C VAL A 170 30.60 -0.21 -17.79
N ASN A 171 30.52 -1.07 -18.80
CA ASN A 171 30.80 -0.62 -20.16
C ASN A 171 29.62 0.26 -20.60
N LEU A 172 29.60 1.52 -20.16
CA LEU A 172 28.82 2.55 -20.83
C LEU A 172 29.54 2.84 -22.14
N SER A 173 29.34 1.99 -23.14
CA SER A 173 29.54 2.40 -24.53
C SER A 173 28.61 3.59 -24.76
N ARG A 174 29.18 4.80 -24.70
CA ARG A 174 28.53 6.03 -25.13
C ARG A 174 28.12 5.85 -26.59
N THR A 175 26.84 5.65 -26.84
CA THR A 175 26.19 6.07 -28.08
C THR A 175 26.03 7.57 -28.08
#